data_AF-A0A2Z5X2A3-F1
#
_entry.id   AF-A0A2Z5X2A3-F1
#
_cell.length_a   1.000
_cell.length_b   1.000
_cell.length_c   1.000
_cell.angle_alpha   90.00
_cell.angle_beta   90.00
_cell.angle_gamma   90.00
#
_symmetry.space_group_name_H-M   'P 1'
#
loop_
_entity.id
_entity.type
_entity.pdbx_description
1 polymer ?
#
loop_
_entity_poly.entity_id
_entity_poly.type
_entity_poly.pdbx_seq_one_letter_code
_entity_poly.pdbx_strand_id
1 'polypeptide(L)'
;MSSQQDLDILRKLFQRDYPEAFAIFNLDNLEKDYLINQFKEQAFKARINQYLTGQTHAGKTSFNNNFLMKKMPSTGNQDCTDFVAFFDLKGNLRSFDTPGVNSLYDYDNINRVALCLPQKPKASRAAKKAKELPFNKEPGTPYQESDVFMTKDYTPCIDDPKAEPIEMGYEVGQWQNEPKVKPDIIFYIVAPHQLYLNEDREYYETLLDRWGDIVIPVLNIHRNPDGTIKPTPQNIQNARQGITEIYQAVFNTDEEPPIFEMNCLEGDGIAQLTEYVCQILPPEKVGNFGNVIKDDLKKYAQKQRQENYYHNLAIISGLLSRTTVKDFDGRSSLLHTTASALMFYGMRTFKSAEALDIDSSSINQEADKIKQQKAQEKFKYTNIERDKEIKKDVPVYGEIKTSKQVVVPKMKERKTRGFLWIPKTELYEDNEVVTLTDTSYGVVDYKSEVIDTVKEVIGQSKESIGYEYNKGGYEAISFLLSIGLAVELFSDAENISSFNGCIEQAKLIVERKLQPIKSKIEQLVNSDTGEKNLIVLLDQMLLG
;
A
#
# COMPACT_ATOMS: atom_id res chain seq x y z
N MET A 1 13.29 -11.57 12.92
CA MET A 1 12.54 -10.32 13.14
C MET A 1 11.09 -10.71 13.39
N SER A 2 10.31 -9.90 14.13
CA SER A 2 8.88 -10.21 14.26
C SER A 2 8.16 -9.85 12.96
N SER A 3 7.18 -10.65 12.52
CA SER A 3 6.48 -10.42 11.25
C SER A 3 5.78 -9.05 11.16
N GLN A 4 5.49 -8.43 12.31
CA GLN A 4 5.02 -7.04 12.40
C GLN A 4 6.10 -6.03 11.98
N GLN A 5 7.36 -6.24 12.39
CA GLN A 5 8.48 -5.38 11.97
C GLN A 5 8.71 -5.48 10.46
N ASP A 6 8.61 -6.68 9.89
CA ASP A 6 8.73 -6.90 8.45
C ASP A 6 7.63 -6.15 7.67
N LEU A 7 6.39 -6.20 8.17
CA LEU A 7 5.27 -5.44 7.58
C LEU A 7 5.51 -3.93 7.65
N ASP A 8 6.01 -3.41 8.78
CA ASP A 8 6.28 -1.98 8.96
C ASP A 8 7.42 -1.48 8.07
N ILE A 9 8.44 -2.32 7.83
CA ILE A 9 9.51 -2.04 6.86
C ILE A 9 8.92 -1.89 5.46
N LEU A 10 8.08 -2.83 5.03
CA LEU A 10 7.47 -2.77 3.70
C LEU A 10 6.54 -1.58 3.57
N ARG A 11 5.66 -1.33 4.54
CA ARG A 11 4.76 -0.16 4.51
C ARG A 11 5.51 1.14 4.23
N LYS A 12 6.68 1.35 4.84
CA LYS A 12 7.53 2.52 4.56
C LYS A 12 8.07 2.56 3.13
N LEU A 13 8.39 1.40 2.54
CA LEU A 13 8.83 1.31 1.14
C LEU A 13 7.72 1.66 0.15
N PHE A 14 6.47 1.27 0.43
CA PHE A 14 5.33 1.51 -0.46
C PHE A 14 4.63 2.85 -0.23
N GLN A 15 4.79 3.47 0.95
CA GLN A 15 4.01 4.65 1.39
C GLN A 15 3.95 5.81 0.39
N ARG A 16 5.00 6.05 -0.40
CA ARG A 16 5.04 7.18 -1.34
C ARG A 16 4.26 6.93 -2.61
N ASP A 17 4.42 5.74 -3.19
CA ASP A 17 3.97 5.46 -4.55
C ASP A 17 2.70 4.57 -4.57
N TYR A 18 2.46 3.79 -3.50
CA TYR A 18 1.31 2.91 -3.28
C TYR A 18 0.89 2.90 -1.80
N PRO A 19 0.36 4.02 -1.27
CA PRO A 19 -0.05 4.13 0.14
C PRO A 19 -1.10 3.10 0.58
N GLU A 20 -1.84 2.53 -0.37
CA GLU A 20 -2.84 1.47 -0.18
C GLU A 20 -2.23 0.07 0.06
N ALA A 21 -0.96 -0.13 -0.32
CA ALA A 21 -0.30 -1.43 -0.16
C ALA A 21 -0.20 -1.79 1.33
N PHE A 22 -0.67 -2.98 1.69
CA PHE A 22 -0.78 -3.45 3.08
C PHE A 22 -1.75 -2.65 3.98
N ALA A 23 -2.68 -1.90 3.40
CA ALA A 23 -3.87 -1.44 4.10
C ALA A 23 -4.65 -2.68 4.58
N ILE A 24 -4.90 -2.80 5.88
CA ILE A 24 -5.67 -3.92 6.42
C ILE A 24 -7.15 -3.60 6.22
N PHE A 25 -7.83 -4.42 5.42
CA PHE A 25 -9.26 -4.30 5.20
C PHE A 25 -10.01 -4.95 6.35
N ASN A 26 -10.59 -4.13 7.23
CA ASN A 26 -11.51 -4.62 8.27
C ASN A 26 -12.91 -4.84 7.68
N LEU A 27 -13.64 -5.85 8.18
CA LEU A 27 -15.03 -6.12 7.77
C LEU A 27 -15.91 -4.89 7.95
N ASP A 28 -15.76 -4.23 9.10
CA ASP A 28 -16.60 -3.11 9.49
C ASP A 28 -16.58 -1.97 8.45
N ASN A 29 -15.43 -1.73 7.81
CA ASN A 29 -15.28 -0.68 6.80
C ASN A 29 -15.96 -1.05 5.47
N LEU A 30 -15.82 -2.31 5.04
CA LEU A 30 -16.43 -2.79 3.80
C LEU A 30 -17.95 -2.90 3.93
N GLU A 31 -18.43 -3.38 5.08
CA GLU A 31 -19.85 -3.44 5.39
C GLU A 31 -20.49 -2.05 5.41
N LYS A 32 -19.80 -1.07 6.01
CA LYS A 32 -20.19 0.34 5.96
C LYS A 32 -20.34 0.83 4.52
N ASP A 33 -19.33 0.65 3.67
CA ASP A 33 -19.35 1.19 2.30
C ASP A 33 -20.50 0.57 1.47
N TYR A 34 -20.75 -0.73 1.65
CA TYR A 34 -21.92 -1.37 1.05
C TYR A 34 -23.23 -0.75 1.53
N LEU A 35 -23.42 -0.60 2.85
CA LEU A 35 -24.64 -0.01 3.40
C LEU A 35 -24.89 1.40 2.89
N ILE A 36 -23.86 2.25 2.88
CA ILE A 36 -23.97 3.61 2.37
C ILE A 36 -24.43 3.60 0.91
N ASN A 37 -23.89 2.70 0.08
CA ASN A 37 -24.33 2.56 -1.31
C ASN A 37 -25.76 2.06 -1.43
N GLN A 38 -26.18 1.09 -0.61
CA GLN A 38 -27.57 0.63 -0.58
C GLN A 38 -28.54 1.75 -0.21
N PHE A 39 -28.20 2.57 0.80
CA PHE A 39 -29.02 3.72 1.16
C PHE A 39 -29.11 4.78 0.06
N LYS A 40 -28.09 4.92 -0.78
CA LYS A 40 -28.08 5.83 -1.93
C LYS A 40 -28.86 5.31 -3.15
N GLU A 41 -29.14 4.01 -3.21
CA GLU A 41 -29.83 3.38 -4.35
C GLU A 41 -31.22 2.85 -3.96
N GLN A 42 -31.29 1.69 -3.29
CA GLN A 42 -32.54 1.06 -2.89
C GLN A 42 -32.38 0.28 -1.58
N ALA A 43 -32.49 0.97 -0.44
CA ALA A 43 -32.49 0.35 0.87
C ALA A 43 -33.92 -0.04 1.31
N PHE A 44 -34.78 0.93 1.61
CA PHE A 44 -36.09 0.65 2.21
C PHE A 44 -37.23 0.60 1.18
N LYS A 45 -38.29 -0.15 1.51
CA LYS A 45 -39.51 -0.25 0.68
C LYS A 45 -40.38 1.01 0.77
N ALA A 46 -40.37 1.68 1.91
CA ALA A 46 -41.02 2.98 2.11
C ALA A 46 -40.10 3.93 2.88
N ARG A 47 -40.43 5.22 2.88
CA ARG A 47 -39.62 6.25 3.53
C ARG A 47 -39.47 5.99 5.03
N ILE A 48 -38.21 6.02 5.48
CA ILE A 48 -37.78 6.03 6.88
C ILE A 48 -37.29 7.43 7.24
N ASN A 49 -37.90 8.04 8.24
CA ASN A 49 -37.43 9.29 8.83
C ASN A 49 -36.58 8.99 10.07
N GLN A 50 -35.25 9.11 9.95
CA GLN A 50 -34.35 9.01 11.09
C GLN A 50 -33.99 10.40 11.61
N TYR A 51 -34.02 10.58 12.92
CA TYR A 51 -33.58 11.82 13.58
C TYR A 51 -32.31 11.56 14.36
N LEU A 52 -31.37 12.51 14.31
CA LEU A 52 -30.19 12.52 15.16
C LEU A 52 -30.33 13.66 16.15
N THR A 53 -30.28 13.33 17.44
CA THR A 53 -30.35 14.29 18.54
C THR A 53 -29.33 13.93 19.61
N GLY A 54 -29.01 14.88 20.50
CA GLY A 54 -27.94 14.74 21.49
C GLY A 54 -27.16 16.04 21.65
N GLN A 55 -26.21 16.04 22.58
CA GLN A 55 -25.44 17.23 22.93
C GLN A 55 -24.72 17.87 21.73
N THR A 56 -24.40 19.15 21.86
CA THR A 56 -23.43 19.82 20.98
C THR A 56 -22.09 19.07 21.02
N HIS A 57 -21.51 18.83 19.84
CA HIS A 57 -20.33 17.98 19.60
C HIS A 57 -20.47 16.47 19.84
N ALA A 58 -21.68 15.95 20.08
CA ALA A 58 -21.87 14.52 20.23
C ALA A 58 -21.53 13.69 18.96
N GLY A 59 -21.47 14.34 17.78
CA GLY A 59 -21.11 13.71 16.50
C GLY A 59 -22.27 13.44 15.55
N LYS A 60 -23.44 14.06 15.76
CA LYS A 60 -24.64 13.95 14.91
C LYS A 60 -24.36 14.27 13.43
N THR A 61 -23.79 15.44 13.17
CA THR A 61 -23.39 15.85 11.82
C THR A 61 -22.33 14.93 11.21
N SER A 62 -21.40 14.42 12.03
CA SER A 62 -20.39 13.46 11.58
C SER A 62 -21.03 12.15 11.13
N PHE A 63 -22.01 11.63 11.88
CA PHE A 63 -22.77 10.45 11.49
C PHE A 63 -23.39 10.64 10.10
N ASN A 64 -24.12 11.74 9.90
CA ASN A 64 -24.78 12.04 8.63
C ASN A 64 -23.80 12.24 7.47
N ASN A 65 -22.61 12.77 7.75
CA ASN A 65 -21.56 12.95 6.77
C ASN A 65 -20.95 11.65 6.23
N ASN A 66 -21.21 10.49 6.86
CA ASN A 66 -20.91 9.19 6.25
C ASN A 66 -21.70 9.00 4.94
N PHE A 67 -22.94 9.51 4.86
CA PHE A 67 -23.75 9.43 3.64
C PHE A 67 -23.42 10.55 2.64
N LEU A 68 -23.06 11.73 3.15
CA LEU A 68 -22.97 12.97 2.38
C LEU A 68 -21.53 13.39 1.99
N MET A 69 -20.53 12.50 2.03
CA MET A 69 -19.14 12.86 1.66
C MET A 69 -18.62 14.12 2.38
N LYS A 70 -18.94 14.27 3.67
CA LYS A 70 -18.53 15.44 4.50
C LYS A 70 -19.07 16.80 4.04
N LYS A 71 -20.25 16.87 3.39
CA LYS A 71 -20.87 18.11 2.91
C LYS A 71 -21.52 18.97 3.99
N MET A 72 -22.02 18.36 5.06
CA MET A 72 -22.58 19.15 6.15
C MET A 72 -21.42 19.75 6.96
N PRO A 73 -21.41 21.07 7.18
CA PRO A 73 -20.32 21.73 7.88
C PRO A 73 -20.24 21.22 9.33
N SER A 74 -19.24 20.38 9.59
CA SER A 74 -18.89 19.87 10.92
C SER A 74 -17.67 20.62 11.42
N THR A 75 -17.82 21.92 11.72
CA THR A 75 -16.68 22.82 11.99
C THR A 75 -16.05 22.65 13.37
N GLY A 76 -16.58 21.77 14.22
CA GLY A 76 -16.02 21.51 15.55
C GLY A 76 -16.12 22.70 16.53
N ASN A 77 -16.81 23.78 16.16
CA ASN A 77 -17.16 24.88 17.09
C ASN A 77 -18.42 24.50 17.90
N GLN A 78 -18.60 25.11 19.08
CA GLN A 78 -19.91 25.03 19.76
C GLN A 78 -20.94 25.70 18.85
N ASP A 79 -22.17 25.17 18.84
CA ASP A 79 -23.33 25.88 18.29
C ASP A 79 -23.35 26.14 16.77
N CYS A 80 -22.91 25.17 15.97
CA CYS A 80 -22.81 25.32 14.50
C CYS A 80 -24.11 25.06 13.72
N THR A 81 -25.16 24.56 14.37
CA THR A 81 -26.40 24.11 13.73
C THR A 81 -27.55 24.81 14.43
N ASP A 82 -27.93 25.99 13.94
CA ASP A 82 -29.06 26.81 14.41
C ASP A 82 -30.37 26.53 13.63
N PHE A 83 -30.40 25.41 12.89
CA PHE A 83 -31.49 24.96 12.04
C PHE A 83 -31.57 23.44 12.06
N VAL A 84 -32.70 22.86 11.65
CA VAL A 84 -32.77 21.42 11.38
C VAL A 84 -32.22 21.17 9.97
N ALA A 85 -31.12 20.44 9.87
CA ALA A 85 -30.57 20.05 8.58
C ALA A 85 -31.10 18.68 8.19
N PHE A 86 -31.41 18.44 6.92
CA PHE A 86 -31.86 17.12 6.49
C PHE A 86 -31.45 16.81 5.05
N PHE A 87 -31.55 15.54 4.67
CA PHE A 87 -31.39 15.08 3.30
C PHE A 87 -32.25 13.84 3.06
N ASP A 88 -32.60 13.60 1.80
CA ASP A 88 -33.41 12.47 1.36
C ASP A 88 -32.61 11.60 0.36
N LEU A 89 -32.28 10.38 0.74
CA LEU A 89 -31.59 9.43 -0.12
C LEU A 89 -32.57 8.65 -0.99
N LYS A 90 -32.16 8.25 -2.20
CA LYS A 90 -33.02 7.48 -3.13
C LYS A 90 -33.43 6.12 -2.56
N GLY A 91 -32.65 5.56 -1.64
CA GLY A 91 -32.99 4.35 -0.90
C GLY A 91 -34.06 4.54 0.18
N ASN A 92 -34.91 5.57 0.06
CA ASN A 92 -36.01 5.87 0.98
C ASN A 92 -35.55 6.14 2.43
N LEU A 93 -34.31 6.60 2.63
CA LEU A 93 -33.83 7.04 3.94
C LEU A 93 -33.75 8.57 3.96
N ARG A 94 -34.53 9.19 4.84
CA ARG A 94 -34.48 10.62 5.12
C ARG A 94 -33.89 10.83 6.50
N SER A 95 -32.83 11.62 6.59
CA SER A 95 -32.12 11.89 7.84
C SER A 95 -32.25 13.33 8.26
N PHE A 96 -32.54 13.58 9.53
CA PHE A 96 -32.65 14.90 10.14
C PHE A 96 -31.57 15.06 11.22
N ASP A 97 -30.64 16.00 11.02
CA ASP A 97 -29.68 16.46 12.02
C ASP A 97 -30.29 17.64 12.78
N THR A 98 -30.44 17.48 14.09
CA THR A 98 -31.00 18.53 14.95
C THR A 98 -29.90 19.36 15.60
N PRO A 99 -30.19 20.62 15.96
CA PRO A 99 -29.32 21.41 16.82
C PRO A 99 -28.93 20.67 18.10
N GLY A 100 -27.73 20.94 18.60
CA GLY A 100 -27.27 20.33 19.85
C GLY A 100 -28.10 20.80 21.05
N VAL A 101 -28.45 19.86 21.92
CA VAL A 101 -29.06 20.17 23.21
C VAL A 101 -27.99 20.52 24.24
N ASN A 102 -28.41 21.15 25.34
CA ASN A 102 -27.55 21.46 26.49
C ASN A 102 -26.44 22.52 26.25
N SER A 103 -26.38 23.17 25.09
CA SER A 103 -25.58 24.38 24.85
C SER A 103 -26.38 25.68 25.07
N LEU A 104 -26.96 26.26 24.02
CA LEU A 104 -27.86 27.42 24.07
C LEU A 104 -29.33 26.97 24.09
N TYR A 105 -30.14 27.63 24.92
CA TYR A 105 -31.53 27.27 25.11
C TYR A 105 -32.38 27.40 23.83
N ASP A 106 -32.09 28.37 22.96
CA ASP A 106 -32.82 28.53 21.71
C ASP A 106 -32.59 27.35 20.75
N TYR A 107 -31.37 26.79 20.70
CA TYR A 107 -31.07 25.59 19.91
C TYR A 107 -31.74 24.33 20.48
N ASP A 108 -31.74 24.19 21.80
CA ASP A 108 -32.49 23.13 22.48
C ASP A 108 -33.99 23.24 22.15
N ASN A 109 -34.57 24.45 22.13
CA ASN A 109 -35.97 24.64 21.75
C ASN A 109 -36.25 24.35 20.27
N ILE A 110 -35.33 24.64 19.33
CA ILE A 110 -35.48 24.22 17.93
C ILE A 110 -35.49 22.69 17.81
N ASN A 111 -34.58 22.02 18.53
CA ASN A 111 -34.55 20.56 18.60
C ASN A 111 -35.88 20.00 19.17
N ARG A 112 -36.34 20.56 20.30
CA ARG A 112 -37.62 20.19 20.93
C ARG A 112 -38.82 20.46 20.02
N VAL A 113 -38.82 21.54 19.26
CA VAL A 113 -39.84 21.80 18.21
C VAL A 113 -39.82 20.68 17.17
N ALA A 114 -38.64 20.36 16.64
CA ALA A 114 -38.46 19.37 15.59
C ALA A 114 -38.96 17.97 15.99
N LEU A 115 -38.76 17.61 17.27
CA LEU A 115 -39.14 16.32 17.87
C LEU A 115 -40.43 16.39 18.70
N CYS A 116 -41.21 17.48 18.60
CA CYS A 116 -42.47 17.64 19.35
C CYS A 116 -42.35 17.38 20.86
N LEU A 117 -41.27 17.87 21.49
CA LEU A 117 -41.01 17.77 22.92
C LEU A 117 -41.45 19.03 23.67
N PRO A 118 -41.75 18.95 24.97
CA PRO A 118 -41.97 20.12 25.81
C PRO A 118 -40.79 21.08 25.74
N GLN A 119 -41.04 22.35 25.42
CA GLN A 119 -40.01 23.37 25.29
C GLN A 119 -39.53 23.88 26.65
N LYS A 120 -38.23 24.21 26.76
CA LYS A 120 -37.68 24.78 28.00
C LYS A 120 -38.25 26.18 28.22
N PRO A 121 -38.72 26.49 29.44
CA PRO A 121 -39.40 27.75 29.70
C PRO A 121 -38.44 28.94 29.61
N LYS A 122 -39.02 30.10 29.29
CA LYS A 122 -38.34 31.39 29.37
C LYS A 122 -37.94 31.64 30.83
N ALA A 123 -36.65 31.63 31.16
CA ALA A 123 -36.26 31.99 32.52
C ALA A 123 -36.71 33.41 32.83
N SER A 124 -37.32 33.55 34.00
CA SER A 124 -37.92 34.80 34.44
C SER A 124 -36.87 35.90 34.53
N ARG A 125 -37.31 37.16 34.42
CA ARG A 125 -36.45 38.34 34.64
C ARG A 125 -35.80 38.33 36.04
N ALA A 126 -36.41 37.63 37.01
CA ALA A 126 -35.88 37.40 38.34
C ALA A 126 -34.75 36.35 38.35
N ALA A 127 -34.90 35.23 37.62
CA ALA A 127 -33.85 34.21 37.46
C ALA A 127 -32.61 34.76 36.72
N LYS A 128 -32.81 35.63 35.70
CA LYS A 128 -31.70 36.39 35.07
C LYS A 128 -30.95 37.29 36.07
N LYS A 129 -31.67 37.88 37.03
CA LYS A 129 -31.09 38.77 38.05
C LYS A 129 -30.40 38.02 39.19
N ALA A 130 -30.89 36.83 39.53
CA ALA A 130 -30.40 36.05 40.66
C ALA A 130 -29.07 35.31 40.39
N LYS A 131 -28.54 35.34 39.15
CA LYS A 131 -27.40 34.50 38.71
C LYS A 131 -27.62 33.00 38.98
N GLU A 132 -28.87 32.58 39.12
CA GLU A 132 -29.26 31.17 39.30
C GLU A 132 -29.24 30.39 37.97
N LEU A 133 -29.04 31.08 36.84
CA LEU A 133 -28.66 30.45 35.59
C LEU A 133 -27.14 30.24 35.61
N PRO A 134 -26.63 29.01 35.39
CA PRO A 134 -25.19 28.79 35.28
C PRO A 134 -24.62 29.70 34.18
N PHE A 135 -23.69 30.57 34.59
CA PHE A 135 -22.84 31.49 33.81
C PHE A 135 -23.27 31.76 32.35
N ASN A 136 -23.73 32.99 32.07
CA ASN A 136 -23.91 33.58 30.73
C ASN A 136 -24.90 32.91 29.75
N LYS A 137 -25.65 31.87 30.14
CA LYS A 137 -26.70 31.32 29.28
C LYS A 137 -27.98 32.15 29.38
N GLU A 138 -28.32 32.87 28.31
CA GLU A 138 -29.63 33.48 28.16
C GLU A 138 -30.71 32.38 28.12
N PRO A 139 -31.83 32.52 28.83
CA PRO A 139 -32.96 31.63 28.65
C PRO A 139 -33.53 31.76 27.25
N GLY A 140 -33.85 30.61 26.68
CA GLY A 140 -34.44 30.55 25.35
C GLY A 140 -35.88 31.03 25.35
N THR A 141 -36.35 31.44 24.18
CA THR A 141 -37.76 31.79 23.98
C THR A 141 -38.49 30.57 23.44
N PRO A 142 -39.52 30.05 24.13
CA PRO A 142 -40.36 28.99 23.58
C PRO A 142 -41.06 29.47 22.31
N TYR A 143 -40.97 28.69 21.24
CA TYR A 143 -41.68 28.87 19.99
C TYR A 143 -43.19 28.67 20.19
N GLN A 144 -43.97 29.56 19.60
CA GLN A 144 -45.42 29.44 19.40
C GLN A 144 -45.71 28.69 18.09
N GLU A 145 -46.93 28.20 17.90
CA GLU A 145 -47.33 27.47 16.68
C GLU A 145 -47.14 28.29 15.40
N SER A 146 -47.33 29.61 15.47
CA SER A 146 -47.14 30.53 14.34
C SER A 146 -45.69 30.96 14.11
N ASP A 147 -44.78 30.62 15.02
CA ASP A 147 -43.38 30.98 14.87
C ASP A 147 -42.73 30.12 13.78
N VAL A 148 -41.77 30.71 13.07
CA VAL A 148 -41.05 30.04 11.99
C VAL A 148 -39.65 29.66 12.48
N PHE A 149 -39.28 28.40 12.27
CA PHE A 149 -37.89 27.95 12.45
C PHE A 149 -37.29 27.54 11.09
N MET A 150 -35.97 27.62 11.01
CA MET A 150 -35.24 27.39 9.76
C MET A 150 -34.81 25.92 9.63
N THR A 151 -34.79 25.46 8.38
CA THR A 151 -34.28 24.16 7.97
C THR A 151 -33.35 24.30 6.77
N LYS A 152 -32.46 23.32 6.58
CA LYS A 152 -31.61 23.23 5.39
C LYS A 152 -31.68 21.85 4.77
N ASP A 153 -32.10 21.80 3.50
CA ASP A 153 -32.17 20.58 2.71
C ASP A 153 -30.87 20.38 1.91
N TYR A 154 -30.11 19.37 2.30
CA TYR A 154 -28.85 18.93 1.69
C TYR A 154 -29.05 17.85 0.61
N THR A 155 -30.29 17.50 0.26
CA THR A 155 -30.57 16.51 -0.81
C THR A 155 -29.85 16.83 -2.13
N PRO A 156 -29.80 18.08 -2.62
CA PRO A 156 -29.06 18.40 -3.85
C PRO A 156 -27.54 18.13 -3.75
N CYS A 157 -26.98 18.16 -2.54
CA CYS A 157 -25.55 18.00 -2.27
C CYS A 157 -25.09 16.52 -2.28
N ILE A 158 -26.01 15.55 -2.36
CA ILE A 158 -25.68 14.11 -2.33
C ILE A 158 -24.84 13.73 -3.56
N ASP A 159 -25.31 14.12 -4.75
CA ASP A 159 -24.73 13.71 -6.04
C ASP A 159 -23.87 14.81 -6.69
N ASP A 160 -24.09 16.09 -6.34
CA ASP A 160 -23.31 17.21 -6.88
C ASP A 160 -22.46 17.88 -5.78
N PRO A 161 -21.13 17.75 -5.84
CA PRO A 161 -20.25 18.38 -4.86
C PRO A 161 -20.22 19.92 -4.93
N LYS A 162 -20.83 20.55 -5.94
CA LYS A 162 -20.90 22.01 -6.07
C LYS A 162 -22.28 22.58 -5.70
N ALA A 163 -23.28 21.74 -5.45
CA ALA A 163 -24.61 22.19 -5.06
C ALA A 163 -24.60 22.74 -3.62
N GLU A 164 -25.36 23.81 -3.41
CA GLU A 164 -25.60 24.43 -2.09
C GLU A 164 -26.91 23.90 -1.49
N PRO A 165 -27.03 23.82 -0.15
CA PRO A 165 -28.25 23.40 0.50
C PRO A 165 -29.38 24.43 0.30
N ILE A 166 -30.62 23.95 0.27
CA ILE A 166 -31.81 24.79 0.13
C ILE A 166 -32.30 25.18 1.53
N GLU A 167 -32.34 26.48 1.82
CA GLU A 167 -32.87 26.99 3.09
C GLU A 167 -34.40 27.17 3.01
N MET A 168 -35.12 26.67 4.01
CA MET A 168 -36.58 26.78 4.08
C MET A 168 -37.05 27.08 5.51
N GLY A 169 -37.99 28.01 5.65
CA GLY A 169 -38.68 28.27 6.92
C GLY A 169 -39.97 27.45 7.03
N TYR A 170 -40.21 26.87 8.20
CA TYR A 170 -41.44 26.16 8.53
C TYR A 170 -42.10 26.77 9.76
N GLU A 171 -43.41 26.99 9.69
CA GLU A 171 -44.20 27.26 10.90
C GLU A 171 -44.16 26.04 11.83
N VAL A 172 -43.99 26.28 13.12
CA VAL A 172 -43.91 25.25 14.16
C VAL A 172 -45.14 24.34 14.13
N GLY A 173 -46.33 24.92 14.09
CA GLY A 173 -47.59 24.19 14.04
C GLY A 173 -47.71 23.35 12.76
N GLN A 174 -47.22 23.84 11.62
CA GLN A 174 -47.21 23.09 10.37
C GLN A 174 -46.28 21.88 10.47
N TRP A 175 -45.04 22.09 10.96
CA TRP A 175 -44.05 21.01 11.09
C TRP A 175 -44.54 19.91 12.03
N GLN A 176 -45.04 20.29 13.21
CA GLN A 176 -45.45 19.33 14.24
C GLN A 176 -46.68 18.51 13.83
N ASN A 177 -47.47 18.98 12.87
CA ASN A 177 -48.63 18.28 12.33
C ASN A 177 -48.36 17.60 10.97
N GLU A 178 -47.17 17.75 10.37
CA GLU A 178 -46.84 17.18 9.06
C GLU A 178 -46.45 15.68 9.18
N PRO A 179 -47.27 14.74 8.68
CA PRO A 179 -46.98 13.32 8.83
C PRO A 179 -45.66 12.89 8.18
N LYS A 180 -45.20 13.59 7.13
CA LYS A 180 -43.96 13.26 6.41
C LYS A 180 -42.68 13.57 7.17
N VAL A 181 -42.74 14.30 8.28
CA VAL A 181 -41.58 14.57 9.16
C VAL A 181 -41.70 13.85 10.49
N LYS A 182 -42.74 13.02 10.69
CA LYS A 182 -42.84 12.20 11.91
C LYS A 182 -41.63 11.25 11.99
N PRO A 183 -40.92 11.18 13.14
CA PRO A 183 -39.83 10.23 13.32
C PRO A 183 -40.31 8.79 13.20
N ASP A 184 -39.56 7.98 12.46
CA ASP A 184 -39.65 6.53 12.51
C ASP A 184 -38.64 5.97 13.51
N ILE A 185 -37.46 6.59 13.59
CA ILE A 185 -36.38 6.28 14.52
C ILE A 185 -35.72 7.57 14.99
N ILE A 186 -35.27 7.60 16.24
CA ILE A 186 -34.49 8.69 16.81
C ILE A 186 -33.19 8.11 17.37
N PHE A 187 -32.05 8.45 16.80
CA PHE A 187 -30.74 8.17 17.38
C PHE A 187 -30.38 9.26 18.38
N TYR A 188 -30.31 8.87 19.66
CA TYR A 188 -29.80 9.72 20.72
C TYR A 188 -28.28 9.53 20.85
N ILE A 189 -27.53 10.43 20.22
CA ILE A 189 -26.08 10.37 20.14
C ILE A 189 -25.47 10.96 21.41
N VAL A 190 -24.66 10.17 22.11
CA VAL A 190 -23.92 10.55 23.30
C VAL A 190 -22.44 10.38 23.03
N ALA A 191 -21.62 11.41 23.28
CA ALA A 191 -20.18 11.28 23.20
C ALA A 191 -19.60 11.08 24.61
N PRO A 192 -19.21 9.86 25.03
CA PRO A 192 -18.86 9.60 26.43
C PRO A 192 -17.68 10.44 26.95
N HIS A 193 -16.77 10.86 26.05
CA HIS A 193 -15.65 11.73 26.40
C HIS A 193 -16.06 13.14 26.85
N GLN A 194 -17.31 13.55 26.59
CA GLN A 194 -17.91 14.80 27.08
C GLN A 194 -18.65 14.61 28.42
N LEU A 195 -18.65 13.39 28.97
CA LEU A 195 -19.42 12.96 30.13
C LEU A 195 -20.94 12.94 29.86
N TYR A 196 -21.64 12.12 30.63
CA TYR A 196 -23.10 12.02 30.61
C TYR A 196 -23.66 12.76 31.84
N LEU A 197 -24.16 13.97 31.61
CA LEU A 197 -24.52 14.96 32.63
C LEU A 197 -26.01 14.90 32.99
N ASN A 198 -26.43 15.60 34.05
CA ASN A 198 -27.84 15.60 34.49
C ASN A 198 -28.78 16.12 33.41
N GLU A 199 -28.35 17.13 32.66
CA GLU A 199 -29.15 17.69 31.57
C GLU A 199 -29.33 16.71 30.40
N ASP A 200 -28.42 15.74 30.24
CA ASP A 200 -28.60 14.63 29.30
C ASP A 200 -29.63 13.65 29.79
N ARG A 201 -29.60 13.37 31.10
CA ARG A 201 -30.56 12.47 31.74
C ARG A 201 -31.99 12.99 31.58
N GLU A 202 -32.21 14.26 31.93
CA GLU A 202 -33.52 14.93 31.78
C GLU A 202 -34.01 14.95 30.32
N TYR A 203 -33.11 15.23 29.38
CA TYR A 203 -33.47 15.26 27.96
C TYR A 203 -33.79 13.87 27.41
N TYR A 204 -33.01 12.86 27.78
CA TYR A 204 -33.25 11.48 27.37
C TYR A 204 -34.55 10.92 27.96
N GLU A 205 -34.83 11.19 29.23
CA GLU A 205 -36.12 10.87 29.86
C GLU A 205 -37.28 11.49 29.07
N THR A 206 -37.19 12.79 28.75
CA THR A 206 -38.21 13.49 27.95
C THR A 206 -38.40 12.87 26.55
N LEU A 207 -37.32 12.40 25.92
CA LEU A 207 -37.39 11.71 24.64
C LEU A 207 -38.13 10.38 24.75
N LEU A 208 -37.78 9.57 25.74
CA LEU A 208 -38.41 8.26 25.99
C LEU A 208 -39.89 8.42 26.34
N ASP A 209 -40.26 9.37 27.19
CA ASP A 209 -41.65 9.65 27.55
C ASP A 209 -42.51 9.98 26.31
N ARG A 210 -41.93 10.70 25.34
CA ARG A 210 -42.65 11.11 24.13
C ARG A 210 -42.69 10.03 23.06
N TRP A 211 -41.57 9.36 22.82
CA TRP A 211 -41.37 8.55 21.62
C TRP A 211 -41.16 7.06 21.91
N GLY A 212 -40.88 6.67 23.15
CA GLY A 212 -40.73 5.29 23.55
C GLY A 212 -39.59 4.57 22.83
N ASP A 213 -39.85 3.33 22.40
CA ASP A 213 -38.85 2.38 21.90
C ASP A 213 -38.19 2.75 20.57
N ILE A 214 -38.67 3.79 19.88
CA ILE A 214 -38.01 4.27 18.66
C ILE A 214 -36.78 5.14 18.95
N VAL A 215 -36.52 5.46 20.23
CA VAL A 215 -35.34 6.20 20.68
C VAL A 215 -34.21 5.23 20.99
N ILE A 216 -33.16 5.25 20.17
CA ILE A 216 -32.02 4.33 20.26
C ILE A 216 -30.78 5.11 20.71
N PRO A 217 -30.21 4.79 21.89
CA PRO A 217 -28.94 5.38 22.34
C PRO A 217 -27.76 4.90 21.50
N VAL A 218 -26.93 5.84 21.06
CA VAL A 218 -25.68 5.57 20.33
C VAL A 218 -24.52 6.27 21.03
N LEU A 219 -23.57 5.50 21.55
CA LEU A 219 -22.34 5.99 22.13
C LEU A 219 -21.31 6.23 21.04
N ASN A 220 -21.02 7.49 20.77
CA ASN A 220 -20.02 7.88 19.80
C ASN A 220 -18.60 7.77 20.40
N ILE A 221 -17.87 6.73 20.00
CA ILE A 221 -16.51 6.41 20.41
C ILE A 221 -15.51 7.19 19.55
N HIS A 222 -15.26 8.44 19.96
CA HIS A 222 -14.26 9.29 19.32
C HIS A 222 -12.85 8.71 19.44
N ARG A 223 -12.05 8.89 18.38
CA ARG A 223 -10.62 8.57 18.36
C ARG A 223 -9.77 9.83 18.26
N ASN A 224 -8.59 9.79 18.85
CA ASN A 224 -7.54 10.80 18.67
C ASN A 224 -6.87 10.63 17.28
N PRO A 225 -6.11 11.62 16.79
CA PRO A 225 -5.41 11.52 15.50
C PRO A 225 -4.43 10.35 15.39
N ASP A 226 -3.93 9.83 16.53
CA ASP A 226 -3.06 8.65 16.60
C ASP A 226 -3.83 7.31 16.60
N GLY A 227 -5.17 7.35 16.49
CA GLY A 227 -6.07 6.20 16.47
C GLY A 227 -6.51 5.70 17.85
N THR A 228 -5.99 6.26 18.94
CA THR A 228 -6.35 5.86 20.31
C THR A 228 -7.78 6.29 20.65
N ILE A 229 -8.47 5.50 21.48
CA ILE A 229 -9.84 5.81 21.92
C ILE A 229 -9.81 6.99 22.89
N LYS A 230 -10.59 8.04 22.61
CA LYS A 230 -10.67 9.27 23.40
C LYS A 230 -11.42 9.09 24.73
N PRO A 231 -12.62 8.48 24.80
CA PRO A 231 -13.28 8.22 26.08
C PRO A 231 -12.54 7.14 26.88
N THR A 232 -12.47 7.31 28.20
CA THR A 232 -11.96 6.25 29.09
C THR A 232 -13.01 5.14 29.25
N PRO A 233 -12.62 3.90 29.61
CA PRO A 233 -13.59 2.83 29.92
C PRO A 233 -14.63 3.25 30.97
N GLN A 234 -14.23 4.04 31.97
CA GLN A 234 -15.13 4.56 32.98
C GLN A 234 -16.16 5.53 32.39
N ASN A 235 -15.79 6.37 31.43
CA ASN A 235 -16.74 7.28 30.78
C ASN A 235 -17.81 6.51 30.02
N ILE A 236 -17.42 5.45 29.30
CA ILE A 236 -18.33 4.58 28.55
C ILE A 236 -19.28 3.89 29.54
N GLN A 237 -18.75 3.30 30.61
CA GLN A 237 -19.55 2.62 31.63
C GLN A 237 -20.55 3.57 32.31
N ASN A 238 -20.12 4.78 32.68
CA ASN A 238 -21.00 5.77 33.31
C ASN A 238 -22.16 6.19 32.40
N ALA A 239 -21.88 6.39 31.10
CA ALA A 239 -22.92 6.69 30.12
C ALA A 239 -23.91 5.52 29.98
N ARG A 240 -23.40 4.28 29.84
CA ARG A 240 -24.24 3.07 29.77
C ARG A 240 -25.14 2.92 30.99
N GLN A 241 -24.58 3.06 32.18
CA GLN A 241 -25.33 2.97 33.42
C GLN A 241 -26.40 4.06 33.51
N GLY A 242 -26.06 5.32 33.24
CA GLY A 242 -27.03 6.42 33.29
C GLY A 242 -28.18 6.25 32.29
N ILE A 243 -27.89 5.82 31.06
CA ILE A 243 -28.91 5.52 30.04
C ILE A 243 -29.81 4.37 30.51
N THR A 244 -29.21 3.31 31.06
CA THR A 244 -29.95 2.13 31.55
C THR A 244 -30.88 2.49 32.71
N GLU A 245 -30.39 3.24 33.70
CA GLU A 245 -31.18 3.69 34.85
C GLU A 245 -32.45 4.45 34.41
N ILE A 246 -32.32 5.35 33.43
CA ILE A 246 -33.45 6.16 32.93
C ILE A 246 -34.41 5.28 32.13
N TYR A 247 -33.90 4.44 31.24
CA TYR A 247 -34.72 3.54 30.44
C TYR A 247 -35.57 2.62 31.34
N GLN A 248 -34.95 1.98 32.31
CA GLN A 248 -35.61 1.11 33.28
C GLN A 248 -36.67 1.88 34.10
N ALA A 249 -36.38 3.12 34.48
CA ALA A 249 -37.33 3.97 35.19
C ALA A 249 -38.55 4.35 34.34
N VAL A 250 -38.35 4.76 33.08
CA VAL A 250 -39.43 5.19 32.18
C VAL A 250 -40.33 4.02 31.77
N PHE A 251 -39.75 2.88 31.42
CA PHE A 251 -40.51 1.69 30.99
C PHE A 251 -40.94 0.78 32.15
N ASN A 252 -40.50 1.07 33.38
CA ASN A 252 -40.72 0.23 34.56
C ASN A 252 -40.36 -1.24 34.28
N THR A 253 -39.12 -1.45 33.83
CA THR A 253 -38.57 -2.75 33.42
C THR A 253 -37.17 -2.95 34.02
N ASP A 254 -36.76 -4.21 34.16
CA ASP A 254 -35.38 -4.58 34.51
C ASP A 254 -34.52 -4.84 33.24
N GLU A 255 -35.12 -4.75 32.05
CA GLU A 255 -34.42 -4.96 30.78
C GLU A 255 -33.40 -3.84 30.50
N GLU A 256 -32.27 -4.20 29.89
CA GLU A 256 -31.28 -3.23 29.44
C GLU A 256 -31.68 -2.65 28.08
N PRO A 257 -31.54 -1.32 27.88
CA PRO A 257 -31.80 -0.72 26.57
C PRO A 257 -30.77 -1.20 25.52
N PRO A 258 -31.16 -1.22 24.24
CA PRO A 258 -30.25 -1.46 23.14
C PRO A 258 -29.30 -0.26 22.95
N ILE A 259 -28.09 -0.35 23.52
CA ILE A 259 -27.06 0.71 23.42
C ILE A 259 -25.98 0.30 22.42
N PHE A 260 -25.81 1.08 21.35
CA PHE A 260 -24.83 0.82 20.30
C PHE A 260 -23.58 1.68 20.47
N GLU A 261 -22.41 1.11 20.20
CA GLU A 261 -21.15 1.86 20.11
C GLU A 261 -20.81 2.09 18.64
N MET A 262 -20.48 3.33 18.30
CA MET A 262 -20.17 3.71 16.92
C MET A 262 -19.05 4.75 16.89
N ASN A 263 -18.19 4.72 15.89
CA ASN A 263 -17.36 5.88 15.56
C ASN A 263 -18.11 6.71 14.51
N CYS A 264 -18.80 7.77 14.91
CA CYS A 264 -19.63 8.53 13.97
C CYS A 264 -18.84 9.23 12.86
N LEU A 265 -17.52 9.43 13.02
CA LEU A 265 -16.68 10.02 11.98
C LEU A 265 -16.28 9.00 10.91
N GLU A 266 -15.90 7.80 11.34
CA GLU A 266 -15.41 6.73 10.45
C GLU A 266 -16.49 5.75 10.04
N GLY A 267 -17.65 5.73 10.70
CA GLY A 267 -18.77 4.84 10.42
C GLY A 267 -18.69 3.46 11.06
N ASP A 268 -17.63 3.15 11.83
CA ASP A 268 -17.47 1.87 12.54
C ASP A 268 -18.70 1.61 13.43
N GLY A 269 -19.36 0.45 13.28
CA GLY A 269 -20.54 0.07 14.07
C GLY A 269 -21.90 0.35 13.40
N ILE A 270 -21.92 1.02 12.23
CA ILE A 270 -23.17 1.32 11.51
C ILE A 270 -23.95 0.07 11.09
N ALA A 271 -23.26 -1.04 10.82
CA ALA A 271 -23.89 -2.30 10.41
C ALA A 271 -24.77 -2.90 11.51
N GLN A 272 -24.26 -2.95 12.74
CA GLN A 272 -24.99 -3.45 13.91
C GLN A 272 -26.21 -2.57 14.21
N LEU A 273 -26.03 -1.25 14.15
CA LEU A 273 -27.13 -0.29 14.33
C LEU A 273 -28.22 -0.48 13.24
N THR A 274 -27.81 -0.65 11.98
CA THR A 274 -28.72 -0.86 10.85
C THR A 274 -29.49 -2.18 10.96
N GLU A 275 -28.83 -3.25 11.40
CA GLU A 275 -29.47 -4.55 11.63
C GLU A 275 -30.58 -4.43 12.68
N TYR A 276 -30.29 -3.78 13.81
CA TYR A 276 -31.29 -3.55 14.86
C TYR A 276 -32.44 -2.67 14.38
N VAL A 277 -32.14 -1.59 13.66
CA VAL A 277 -33.12 -0.70 13.04
C VAL A 277 -34.09 -1.48 12.13
N CYS A 278 -33.57 -2.40 11.30
CA CYS A 278 -34.42 -3.21 10.44
C CYS A 278 -35.32 -4.20 11.21
N GLN A 279 -34.97 -4.55 12.46
CA GLN A 279 -35.78 -5.43 13.31
C GLN A 279 -36.94 -4.70 13.98
N ILE A 280 -36.74 -3.44 14.38
CA ILE A 280 -37.77 -2.67 15.09
C ILE A 280 -38.70 -1.88 14.16
N LEU A 281 -38.24 -1.59 12.94
CA LEU A 281 -39.06 -0.89 11.95
C LEU A 281 -40.23 -1.76 11.48
N PRO A 282 -41.37 -1.15 11.10
CA PRO A 282 -42.50 -1.90 10.56
C PRO A 282 -42.11 -2.71 9.30
N PRO A 283 -42.49 -3.99 9.20
CA PRO A 283 -42.09 -4.86 8.08
C PRO A 283 -42.46 -4.31 6.70
N GLU A 284 -43.55 -3.55 6.60
CA GLU A 284 -44.00 -2.90 5.36
C GLU A 284 -43.07 -1.78 4.89
N LYS A 285 -42.33 -1.14 5.81
CA LYS A 285 -41.33 -0.12 5.49
C LYS A 285 -39.97 -0.72 5.16
N VAL A 286 -39.57 -1.77 5.87
CA VAL A 286 -38.30 -2.48 5.63
C VAL A 286 -38.36 -3.28 4.32
N GLY A 287 -39.47 -3.99 4.07
CA GLY A 287 -39.56 -4.92 2.95
C GLY A 287 -38.60 -6.10 3.11
N ASN A 288 -37.94 -6.50 2.02
CA ASN A 288 -36.99 -7.62 2.04
C ASN A 288 -35.57 -7.21 2.49
N PHE A 289 -35.33 -5.92 2.72
CA PHE A 289 -33.99 -5.39 2.98
C PHE A 289 -33.37 -6.03 4.23
N GLY A 290 -34.07 -6.08 5.36
CA GLY A 290 -33.53 -6.57 6.63
C GLY A 290 -32.94 -7.99 6.58
N ASN A 291 -33.58 -8.92 5.87
CA ASN A 291 -33.10 -10.30 5.74
C ASN A 291 -31.94 -10.43 4.73
N VAL A 292 -31.96 -9.61 3.69
CA VAL A 292 -30.95 -9.65 2.61
C VAL A 292 -29.65 -8.98 3.06
N ILE A 293 -29.72 -7.92 3.86
CA ILE A 293 -28.56 -7.15 4.36
C ILE A 293 -27.51 -8.08 4.98
N LYS A 294 -27.90 -8.97 5.89
CA LYS A 294 -26.91 -9.77 6.65
C LYS A 294 -26.10 -10.70 5.75
N ASP A 295 -26.76 -11.39 4.84
CA ASP A 295 -26.11 -12.32 3.92
C ASP A 295 -25.33 -11.57 2.84
N ASP A 296 -25.86 -10.47 2.33
CA ASP A 296 -25.22 -9.69 1.28
C ASP A 296 -24.03 -8.88 1.81
N LEU A 297 -24.10 -8.34 3.03
CA LEU A 297 -22.97 -7.69 3.70
C LEU A 297 -21.81 -8.65 3.87
N LYS A 298 -22.08 -9.84 4.40
CA LYS A 298 -21.04 -10.86 4.61
C LYS A 298 -20.42 -11.28 3.27
N LYS A 299 -21.23 -11.55 2.24
CA LYS A 299 -20.75 -11.91 0.90
C LYS A 299 -19.98 -10.77 0.24
N TYR A 300 -20.47 -9.54 0.33
CA TYR A 300 -19.81 -8.36 -0.21
C TYR A 300 -18.47 -8.11 0.48
N ALA A 301 -18.43 -8.13 1.82
CA ALA A 301 -17.22 -7.91 2.59
C ALA A 301 -16.18 -9.00 2.32
N GLN A 302 -16.59 -10.27 2.21
CA GLN A 302 -15.72 -11.37 1.80
C GLN A 302 -15.13 -11.14 0.40
N LYS A 303 -15.99 -10.81 -0.59
CA LYS A 303 -15.58 -10.55 -1.97
C LYS A 303 -14.62 -9.36 -2.06
N GLN A 304 -15.00 -8.21 -1.51
CA GLN A 304 -14.16 -7.01 -1.54
C GLN A 304 -12.84 -7.20 -0.82
N ARG A 305 -12.83 -7.90 0.32
CA ARG A 305 -11.60 -8.26 1.01
C ARG A 305 -10.68 -9.08 0.12
N GLN A 306 -11.21 -10.10 -0.56
CA GLN A 306 -10.45 -10.94 -1.49
C GLN A 306 -9.91 -10.11 -2.66
N GLU A 307 -10.75 -9.30 -3.29
CA GLU A 307 -10.35 -8.45 -4.43
C GLU A 307 -9.23 -7.48 -4.03
N ASN A 308 -9.38 -6.80 -2.89
CA ASN A 308 -8.37 -5.88 -2.37
C ASN A 308 -7.08 -6.60 -1.95
N TYR A 309 -7.19 -7.81 -1.40
CA TYR A 309 -6.04 -8.64 -1.07
C TYR A 309 -5.23 -8.99 -2.33
N TYR A 310 -5.90 -9.42 -3.40
CA TYR A 310 -5.27 -9.74 -4.68
C TYR A 310 -4.65 -8.53 -5.34
N HIS A 311 -5.33 -7.38 -5.32
CA HIS A 311 -4.78 -6.14 -5.83
C HIS A 311 -3.48 -5.75 -5.12
N ASN A 312 -3.46 -5.80 -3.78
CA ASN A 312 -2.26 -5.55 -3.00
C ASN A 312 -1.16 -6.59 -3.29
N LEU A 313 -1.51 -7.85 -3.43
CA LEU A 313 -0.58 -8.92 -3.79
C LEU A 313 0.05 -8.70 -5.18
N ALA A 314 -0.72 -8.17 -6.14
CA ALA A 314 -0.23 -7.77 -7.46
C ALA A 314 0.73 -6.58 -7.39
N ILE A 315 0.42 -5.55 -6.59
CA ILE A 315 1.32 -4.40 -6.36
C ILE A 315 2.66 -4.88 -5.77
N ILE A 316 2.60 -5.66 -4.69
CA ILE A 316 3.78 -6.15 -3.96
C ILE A 316 4.65 -7.00 -4.90
N SER A 317 4.05 -7.96 -5.60
CA SER A 317 4.78 -8.85 -6.50
C SER A 317 5.35 -8.13 -7.72
N GLY A 318 4.56 -7.23 -8.31
CA GLY A 318 4.98 -6.42 -9.46
C GLY A 318 6.17 -5.52 -9.13
N LEU A 319 6.13 -4.82 -8.00
CA LEU A 319 7.21 -3.91 -7.60
C LEU A 319 8.47 -4.68 -7.20
N LEU A 320 8.34 -5.72 -6.38
CA LEU A 320 9.50 -6.45 -5.86
C LEU A 320 10.18 -7.32 -6.92
N SER A 321 9.44 -7.83 -7.90
CA SER A 321 10.04 -8.54 -9.05
C SER A 321 10.97 -7.66 -9.87
N ARG A 322 10.78 -6.34 -9.81
CA ARG A 322 11.61 -5.33 -10.50
C ARG A 322 12.80 -4.87 -9.66
N THR A 323 12.83 -5.20 -8.37
CA THR A 323 13.97 -4.94 -7.48
C THR A 323 15.01 -6.05 -7.58
N THR A 324 16.28 -5.70 -7.36
CA THR A 324 17.37 -6.67 -7.30
C THR A 324 17.27 -7.49 -6.01
N VAL A 325 17.43 -8.81 -6.10
CA VAL A 325 17.27 -9.74 -4.96
C VAL A 325 18.48 -9.77 -4.00
N LYS A 326 19.14 -8.63 -3.83
CA LYS A 326 20.25 -8.48 -2.88
C LYS A 326 19.74 -8.46 -1.43
N ASP A 327 20.67 -8.59 -0.48
CA ASP A 327 20.36 -8.47 0.94
C ASP A 327 19.84 -7.08 1.30
N PHE A 328 18.78 -7.06 2.09
CA PHE A 328 18.19 -5.87 2.68
C PHE A 328 18.69 -5.79 4.13
N ASP A 329 19.27 -4.65 4.52
CA ASP A 329 19.84 -4.44 5.87
C ASP A 329 20.91 -5.46 6.30
N GLY A 330 21.58 -6.12 5.34
CA GLY A 330 22.73 -7.00 5.61
C GLY A 330 22.42 -8.29 6.39
N ARG A 331 21.14 -8.65 6.58
CA ARG A 331 20.72 -9.84 7.34
C ARG A 331 19.75 -10.76 6.61
N SER A 332 18.76 -10.22 5.89
CA SER A 332 17.76 -11.01 5.15
C SER A 332 17.56 -10.45 3.75
N SER A 333 17.23 -11.31 2.78
CA SER A 333 16.85 -10.84 1.46
C SER A 333 15.51 -10.11 1.52
N LEU A 334 15.29 -9.14 0.62
CA LEU A 334 14.01 -8.44 0.52
C LEU A 334 12.85 -9.43 0.25
N LEU A 335 13.12 -10.55 -0.43
CA LEU A 335 12.16 -11.63 -0.65
C LEU A 335 11.74 -12.32 0.65
N HIS A 336 12.67 -12.56 1.58
CA HIS A 336 12.38 -13.15 2.89
C HIS A 336 11.46 -12.25 3.72
N THR A 337 11.85 -10.97 3.86
CA THR A 337 11.05 -9.96 4.55
C THR A 337 9.65 -9.83 3.95
N THR A 338 9.56 -9.88 2.62
CA THR A 338 8.27 -9.83 1.92
C THR A 338 7.41 -11.04 2.17
N ALA A 339 7.98 -12.24 2.07
CA ALA A 339 7.26 -13.48 2.33
C ALA A 339 6.67 -13.50 3.76
N SER A 340 7.47 -13.11 4.75
CA SER A 340 7.05 -12.97 6.16
C SER A 340 5.90 -11.97 6.31
N ALA A 341 6.03 -10.78 5.71
CA ALA A 341 5.01 -9.76 5.77
C ALA A 341 3.72 -10.15 5.04
N LEU A 342 3.80 -10.84 3.89
CA LEU A 342 2.64 -11.34 3.15
C LEU A 342 1.86 -12.38 3.95
N MET A 343 2.56 -13.29 4.63
CA MET A 343 1.92 -14.25 5.53
C MET A 343 1.17 -13.51 6.65
N PHE A 344 1.84 -12.58 7.32
CA PHE A 344 1.23 -11.84 8.41
C PHE A 344 0.06 -10.94 7.94
N TYR A 345 0.21 -10.26 6.81
CA TYR A 345 -0.83 -9.43 6.20
C TYR A 345 -2.05 -10.26 5.76
N GLY A 346 -1.83 -11.37 5.04
CA GLY A 346 -2.91 -12.26 4.62
C GLY A 346 -3.61 -12.91 5.80
N MET A 347 -2.86 -13.34 6.82
CA MET A 347 -3.46 -13.87 8.03
C MET A 347 -4.31 -12.83 8.73
N ARG A 348 -3.87 -11.58 8.91
CA ARG A 348 -4.73 -10.52 9.48
C ARG A 348 -5.94 -10.18 8.62
N THR A 349 -5.87 -10.46 7.32
CA THR A 349 -6.97 -10.22 6.38
C THR A 349 -8.04 -11.31 6.50
N PHE A 350 -7.65 -12.58 6.60
CA PHE A 350 -8.58 -13.71 6.54
C PHE A 350 -8.83 -14.45 7.88
N LYS A 351 -7.91 -14.36 8.85
CA LYS A 351 -7.95 -15.02 10.19
C LYS A 351 -7.42 -14.08 11.30
N SER A 352 -7.33 -14.55 12.55
CA SER A 352 -6.62 -13.82 13.61
C SER A 352 -5.12 -14.14 13.59
N ALA A 353 -4.27 -13.13 13.82
CA ALA A 353 -2.80 -13.31 13.82
C ALA A 353 -2.31 -14.22 14.96
N GLU A 354 -3.11 -14.42 16.01
CA GLU A 354 -2.82 -15.28 17.16
C GLU A 354 -2.88 -16.78 16.83
N ALA A 355 -3.42 -17.15 15.65
CA ALA A 355 -3.49 -18.53 15.17
C ALA A 355 -2.19 -19.03 14.51
N LEU A 356 -1.08 -18.29 14.60
CA LEU A 356 0.16 -18.58 13.88
C LEU A 356 1.09 -19.55 14.62
N ASP A 357 1.14 -20.80 14.12
CA ASP A 357 2.32 -21.67 14.21
C ASP A 357 2.63 -22.25 12.82
N ILE A 358 3.08 -21.38 11.91
CA ILE A 358 3.46 -21.77 10.54
C ILE A 358 4.97 -21.93 10.46
N ASP A 359 5.42 -23.13 10.11
CA ASP A 359 6.82 -23.38 9.77
C ASP A 359 7.20 -22.65 8.46
N SER A 360 7.99 -21.59 8.60
CA SER A 360 8.48 -20.77 7.47
C SER A 360 9.76 -21.31 6.83
N SER A 361 10.31 -22.44 7.31
CA SER A 361 11.60 -22.96 6.83
C SER A 361 11.60 -23.27 5.33
N SER A 362 10.52 -23.86 4.82
CA SER A 362 10.35 -24.18 3.39
C SER A 362 10.33 -22.92 2.52
N ILE A 363 9.62 -21.88 2.97
CA ILE A 363 9.52 -20.58 2.31
C ILE A 363 10.89 -19.89 2.26
N ASN A 364 11.62 -19.92 3.38
CA ASN A 364 12.94 -19.30 3.47
C ASN A 364 13.93 -19.96 2.51
N GLN A 365 13.93 -21.30 2.44
CA GLN A 365 14.75 -22.05 1.49
C GLN A 365 14.45 -21.71 0.04
N GLU A 366 13.18 -21.48 -0.30
CA GLU A 366 12.78 -21.15 -1.67
C GLU A 366 13.18 -19.71 -2.06
N ALA A 367 13.07 -18.75 -1.12
CA ALA A 367 13.62 -17.41 -1.31
C ALA A 367 15.14 -17.44 -1.57
N ASP A 368 15.88 -18.27 -0.83
CA ASP A 368 17.34 -18.42 -1.00
C ASP A 368 17.69 -19.04 -2.36
N LYS A 369 16.92 -20.02 -2.84
CA LYS A 369 17.10 -20.60 -4.18
C LYS A 369 16.94 -19.55 -5.27
N ILE A 370 15.91 -18.69 -5.18
CA ILE A 370 15.68 -17.61 -6.15
C ILE A 370 16.87 -16.63 -6.13
N LYS A 371 17.33 -16.24 -4.93
CA LYS A 371 18.50 -15.37 -4.78
C LYS A 371 19.74 -15.97 -5.45
N GLN A 372 20.01 -17.26 -5.21
CA GLN A 372 21.14 -17.96 -5.81
C GLN A 372 21.04 -18.05 -7.34
N GLN A 373 19.86 -18.33 -7.89
CA GLN A 373 19.61 -18.37 -9.34
C GLN A 373 19.83 -17.00 -10.02
N LYS A 374 19.57 -15.91 -9.30
CA LYS A 374 19.73 -14.54 -9.81
C LYS A 374 21.09 -13.93 -9.48
N ALA A 375 21.99 -14.66 -8.82
CA ALA A 375 23.34 -14.22 -8.54
C ALA A 375 24.27 -14.54 -9.72
N GLN A 376 24.93 -13.52 -10.26
CA GLN A 376 25.92 -13.66 -11.32
C GLN A 376 27.30 -13.24 -10.80
N GLU A 377 28.27 -14.13 -10.89
CA GLU A 377 29.63 -13.85 -10.43
C GLU A 377 30.31 -12.81 -11.35
N LYS A 378 30.88 -11.76 -10.75
CA LYS A 378 31.64 -10.73 -11.44
C LYS A 378 33.13 -11.03 -11.37
N PHE A 379 33.79 -10.84 -12.51
CA PHE A 379 35.22 -11.06 -12.64
C PHE A 379 35.93 -9.78 -13.07
N LYS A 380 37.11 -9.55 -12.50
CA LYS A 380 38.08 -8.57 -12.96
C LYS A 380 39.19 -9.30 -13.70
N TYR A 381 39.49 -8.83 -14.91
CA TYR A 381 40.59 -9.32 -15.72
C TYR A 381 41.77 -8.35 -15.59
N THR A 382 42.93 -8.85 -15.16
CA THR A 382 44.15 -8.03 -15.06
C THR A 382 45.18 -8.59 -16.03
N ASN A 383 45.71 -7.73 -16.90
CA ASN A 383 46.76 -8.13 -17.85
C ASN A 383 48.05 -8.46 -17.08
N ILE A 384 48.67 -9.58 -17.44
CA ILE A 384 50.01 -9.94 -17.00
C ILE A 384 50.94 -9.47 -18.11
N GLU A 385 51.76 -8.47 -17.80
CA GLU A 385 52.69 -7.84 -18.76
C GLU A 385 54.12 -8.31 -18.51
N ARG A 386 54.89 -8.45 -19.59
CA ARG A 386 56.32 -8.67 -19.55
C ARG A 386 57.02 -7.68 -20.46
N ASP A 387 58.18 -7.22 -20.03
CA ASP A 387 59.05 -6.38 -20.84
C ASP A 387 59.70 -7.19 -21.97
N LYS A 388 59.52 -6.71 -23.21
CA LYS A 388 60.11 -7.28 -24.43
C LYS A 388 61.03 -6.25 -25.06
N GLU A 389 62.31 -6.61 -25.13
CA GLU A 389 63.33 -5.81 -25.77
C GLU A 389 63.16 -5.80 -27.29
N ILE A 390 63.16 -4.61 -27.89
CA ILE A 390 63.26 -4.41 -29.34
C ILE A 390 64.74 -4.26 -29.67
N LYS A 391 65.28 -5.17 -30.48
CA LYS A 391 66.69 -5.20 -30.87
C LYS A 391 66.86 -4.75 -32.32
N LYS A 392 67.94 -4.02 -32.59
CA LYS A 392 68.35 -3.61 -33.93
C LYS A 392 69.80 -4.00 -34.16
N ASP A 393 70.07 -4.60 -35.31
CA ASP A 393 71.42 -4.95 -35.70
C ASP A 393 72.13 -3.75 -36.32
N VAL A 394 73.29 -3.40 -35.76
CA VAL A 394 74.11 -2.27 -36.18
C VAL A 394 75.42 -2.79 -36.76
N PRO A 395 75.82 -2.34 -37.97
CA PRO A 395 77.04 -2.83 -38.61
C PRO A 395 78.31 -2.44 -37.84
N VAL A 396 79.24 -3.37 -37.76
CA VAL A 396 80.59 -3.22 -37.22
C VAL A 396 81.56 -3.17 -38.40
N TYR A 397 82.37 -2.12 -38.50
CA TYR A 397 83.28 -1.89 -39.62
C TYR A 397 84.72 -2.33 -39.29
N GLY A 398 85.44 -2.88 -40.27
CA GLY A 398 86.81 -3.36 -40.13
C GLY A 398 87.49 -3.67 -41.47
N GLU A 399 88.75 -4.12 -41.42
CA GLU A 399 89.54 -4.47 -42.61
C GLU A 399 89.17 -5.86 -43.15
N ILE A 400 88.90 -5.92 -44.46
CA ILE A 400 88.64 -7.14 -45.23
C ILE A 400 89.83 -7.38 -46.16
N LYS A 401 90.54 -8.50 -45.96
CA LYS A 401 91.68 -8.90 -46.79
C LYS A 401 91.28 -9.98 -47.77
N THR A 402 91.57 -9.76 -49.05
CA THR A 402 91.23 -10.71 -50.12
C THR A 402 92.49 -11.02 -50.92
N SER A 403 92.86 -12.30 -50.98
CA SER A 403 94.05 -12.76 -51.72
C SER A 403 93.65 -13.48 -53.00
N LYS A 404 94.32 -13.17 -54.12
CA LYS A 404 94.14 -13.84 -55.40
C LYS A 404 95.48 -14.29 -55.97
N GLN A 405 95.53 -15.53 -56.43
CA GLN A 405 96.69 -16.11 -57.10
C GLN A 405 96.67 -15.83 -58.60
N VAL A 406 97.80 -15.39 -59.15
CA VAL A 406 97.98 -15.07 -60.57
C VAL A 406 99.23 -15.79 -61.08
N VAL A 407 99.14 -16.43 -62.24
CA VAL A 407 100.23 -17.21 -62.86
C VAL A 407 101.02 -16.34 -63.83
N VAL A 408 102.36 -16.34 -63.73
CA VAL A 408 103.26 -15.56 -64.58
C VAL A 408 104.27 -16.49 -65.27
N PRO A 409 104.40 -16.46 -66.61
CA PRO A 409 105.36 -17.29 -67.35
C PRO A 409 106.82 -16.85 -67.23
N LYS A 410 107.75 -17.81 -67.23
CA LYS A 410 109.21 -17.58 -67.22
C LYS A 410 109.94 -18.61 -68.09
N MET A 411 110.80 -18.15 -69.01
CA MET A 411 111.55 -19.02 -69.94
C MET A 411 112.83 -19.62 -69.32
N LYS A 412 113.08 -20.92 -69.53
CA LYS A 412 114.27 -21.67 -69.07
C LYS A 412 114.90 -22.52 -70.19
N GLU A 413 116.22 -22.75 -70.15
CA GLU A 413 116.98 -23.51 -71.16
C GLU A 413 117.28 -24.96 -70.75
N ARG A 414 117.26 -25.92 -71.70
CA ARG A 414 117.86 -27.26 -71.54
C ARG A 414 118.67 -27.69 -72.76
N LYS A 415 119.74 -28.47 -72.56
CA LYS A 415 120.59 -29.01 -73.65
C LYS A 415 120.21 -30.45 -74.03
N THR A 416 120.08 -30.74 -75.32
CA THR A 416 119.78 -32.07 -75.90
C THR A 416 120.81 -32.45 -76.98
N ARG A 417 121.04 -33.75 -77.23
CA ARG A 417 122.06 -34.29 -78.18
C ARG A 417 121.42 -34.67 -79.52
N GLY A 418 121.92 -34.12 -80.64
CA GLY A 418 121.46 -34.42 -82.01
C GLY A 418 122.30 -35.47 -82.76
N PHE A 419 121.74 -36.02 -83.84
CA PHE A 419 122.30 -37.12 -84.66
C PHE A 419 123.47 -36.66 -85.54
N LEU A 420 124.63 -36.46 -84.89
CA LEU A 420 126.03 -36.40 -85.37
C LEU A 420 126.95 -35.86 -84.23
N TRP A 421 126.50 -35.94 -82.97
CA TRP A 421 127.23 -35.55 -81.77
C TRP A 421 127.58 -34.03 -81.65
N ILE A 422 126.69 -33.16 -82.15
CA ILE A 422 126.71 -31.71 -81.85
C ILE A 422 125.58 -31.40 -80.82
N PRO A 423 125.87 -30.74 -79.67
CA PRO A 423 124.87 -30.37 -78.67
C PRO A 423 124.01 -29.18 -79.12
N LYS A 424 122.69 -29.25 -78.87
CA LYS A 424 121.71 -28.17 -79.14
C LYS A 424 121.02 -27.74 -77.83
N THR A 425 120.76 -26.45 -77.64
CA THR A 425 120.00 -25.93 -76.48
C THR A 425 118.59 -25.53 -76.93
N GLU A 426 117.56 -25.93 -76.18
CA GLU A 426 116.15 -25.57 -76.37
C GLU A 426 115.65 -24.78 -75.16
N LEU A 427 114.96 -23.65 -75.42
CA LEU A 427 114.23 -22.86 -74.43
C LEU A 427 112.79 -23.38 -74.31
N TYR A 428 112.26 -23.47 -73.08
CA TYR A 428 110.84 -23.74 -72.82
C TYR A 428 110.29 -22.85 -71.70
N GLU A 429 109.00 -22.58 -71.74
CA GLU A 429 108.28 -21.68 -70.82
C GLU A 429 107.72 -22.47 -69.63
N ASP A 430 107.97 -21.98 -68.42
CA ASP A 430 107.54 -22.57 -67.16
C ASP A 430 106.76 -21.51 -66.35
N ASN A 431 105.57 -21.86 -65.86
CA ASN A 431 104.60 -20.93 -65.29
C ASN A 431 104.64 -20.97 -63.75
N GLU A 432 104.83 -19.83 -63.09
CA GLU A 432 104.93 -19.73 -61.62
C GLU A 432 103.75 -18.93 -61.04
N VAL A 433 103.12 -19.40 -59.96
CA VAL A 433 101.93 -18.76 -59.35
C VAL A 433 102.34 -17.80 -58.22
N VAL A 434 101.95 -16.54 -58.31
CA VAL A 434 102.20 -15.50 -57.29
C VAL A 434 100.87 -15.05 -56.66
N THR A 435 100.81 -14.93 -55.33
CA THR A 435 99.61 -14.46 -54.62
C THR A 435 99.67 -12.95 -54.38
N LEU A 436 98.68 -12.21 -54.88
CA LEU A 436 98.47 -10.79 -54.57
C LEU A 436 97.39 -10.67 -53.50
N THR A 437 97.62 -9.81 -52.49
CA THR A 437 96.62 -9.56 -51.43
C THR A 437 96.21 -8.10 -51.46
N ASP A 438 94.90 -7.86 -51.53
CA ASP A 438 94.29 -6.54 -51.50
C ASP A 438 93.51 -6.36 -50.19
N THR A 439 93.61 -5.19 -49.57
CA THR A 439 92.96 -4.89 -48.28
C THR A 439 91.99 -3.72 -48.47
N SER A 440 90.71 -3.95 -48.20
CA SER A 440 89.66 -2.93 -48.23
C SER A 440 89.00 -2.78 -46.86
N TYR A 441 88.33 -1.64 -46.61
CA TYR A 441 87.64 -1.38 -45.33
C TYR A 441 86.13 -1.44 -45.55
N GLY A 442 85.41 -2.25 -44.76
CA GLY A 442 83.99 -2.51 -44.96
C GLY A 442 83.30 -3.05 -43.71
N VAL A 443 82.02 -3.41 -43.82
CA VAL A 443 81.29 -4.05 -42.71
C VAL A 443 81.82 -5.47 -42.54
N VAL A 444 82.34 -5.77 -41.36
CA VAL A 444 82.91 -7.09 -41.01
C VAL A 444 81.96 -7.92 -40.16
N ASP A 445 81.03 -7.30 -39.44
CA ASP A 445 80.05 -8.00 -38.60
C ASP A 445 78.82 -7.11 -38.29
N TYR A 446 77.82 -7.63 -37.59
CA TYR A 446 76.71 -6.88 -37.03
C TYR A 446 76.54 -7.19 -35.53
N LYS A 447 76.34 -6.16 -34.70
CA LYS A 447 76.01 -6.34 -33.27
C LYS A 447 74.55 -5.95 -33.01
N SER A 448 73.83 -6.79 -32.26
CA SER A 448 72.45 -6.48 -31.84
C SER A 448 72.45 -5.56 -30.62
N GLU A 449 71.88 -4.36 -30.74
CA GLU A 449 71.68 -3.43 -29.64
C GLU A 449 70.19 -3.33 -29.29
N VAL A 450 69.86 -3.30 -27.99
CA VAL A 450 68.50 -3.03 -27.52
C VAL A 450 68.22 -1.55 -27.70
N ILE A 451 67.25 -1.23 -28.56
CA ILE A 451 66.91 0.16 -28.90
C ILE A 451 65.67 0.65 -28.17
N ASP A 452 64.82 -0.27 -27.70
CA ASP A 452 63.62 0.07 -26.92
C ASP A 452 63.13 -1.15 -26.12
N THR A 453 62.24 -0.94 -25.17
CA THR A 453 61.55 -2.00 -24.42
C THR A 453 60.06 -1.71 -24.40
N VAL A 454 59.27 -2.64 -24.95
CA VAL A 454 57.80 -2.53 -24.96
C VAL A 454 57.18 -3.53 -24.01
N LYS A 455 56.07 -3.15 -23.38
CA LYS A 455 55.28 -4.06 -22.54
C LYS A 455 54.41 -4.95 -23.41
N GLU A 456 54.68 -6.25 -23.40
CA GLU A 456 53.89 -7.26 -24.08
C GLU A 456 52.95 -7.93 -23.08
N VAL A 457 51.65 -7.97 -23.39
CA VAL A 457 50.67 -8.71 -22.58
C VAL A 457 50.84 -10.20 -22.88
N ILE A 458 51.32 -10.96 -21.89
CA ILE A 458 51.61 -12.40 -22.00
C ILE A 458 50.50 -13.29 -21.44
N GLY A 459 49.48 -12.68 -20.81
CA GLY A 459 48.33 -13.39 -20.29
C GLY A 459 47.34 -12.48 -19.56
N GLN A 460 46.26 -13.07 -19.07
CA GLN A 460 45.27 -12.37 -18.23
C GLN A 460 45.00 -13.22 -16.98
N SER A 461 45.06 -12.60 -15.80
CA SER A 461 44.55 -13.22 -14.57
C SER A 461 43.07 -12.88 -14.41
N LYS A 462 42.28 -13.88 -14.01
CA LYS A 462 40.84 -13.75 -13.72
C LYS A 462 40.64 -13.81 -12.21
N GLU A 463 40.16 -12.71 -11.62
CA GLU A 463 39.88 -12.60 -10.19
C GLU A 463 38.38 -12.39 -9.96
N SER A 464 37.76 -13.19 -9.09
CA SER A 464 36.36 -12.99 -8.70
C SER A 464 36.26 -11.80 -7.73
N ILE A 465 35.39 -10.84 -8.06
CA ILE A 465 35.20 -9.61 -7.27
C ILE A 465 33.84 -9.55 -6.58
N GLY A 466 33.13 -10.68 -6.51
CA GLY A 466 31.82 -10.82 -5.86
C GLY A 466 30.67 -11.10 -6.83
N TYR A 467 29.44 -10.85 -6.41
CA TYR A 467 28.22 -11.16 -7.16
C TYR A 467 27.44 -9.89 -7.53
N GLU A 468 26.89 -9.86 -8.74
CA GLU A 468 25.82 -8.97 -9.15
C GLU A 468 24.48 -9.73 -9.07
N TYR A 469 23.47 -9.11 -8.46
CA TYR A 469 22.15 -9.71 -8.31
C TYR A 469 21.19 -9.10 -9.32
N ASN A 470 20.62 -9.96 -10.16
CA ASN A 470 19.62 -9.57 -11.15
C ASN A 470 18.26 -9.27 -10.49
N LYS A 471 17.35 -8.68 -11.26
CA LYS A 471 15.95 -8.50 -10.85
C LYS A 471 15.28 -9.84 -10.58
N GLY A 472 14.33 -9.86 -9.64
CA GLY A 472 13.60 -11.07 -9.27
C GLY A 472 12.85 -11.73 -10.44
N GLY A 473 12.22 -10.94 -11.31
CA GLY A 473 11.54 -11.44 -12.51
C GLY A 473 10.35 -12.35 -12.22
N TYR A 474 10.05 -13.24 -13.16
CA TYR A 474 8.97 -14.22 -13.07
C TYR A 474 9.05 -15.07 -11.80
N GLU A 475 10.25 -15.50 -11.40
CA GLU A 475 10.45 -16.38 -10.25
C GLU A 475 10.02 -15.70 -8.94
N ALA A 476 10.34 -14.41 -8.78
CA ALA A 476 9.89 -13.63 -7.61
C ALA A 476 8.37 -13.45 -7.60
N ILE A 477 7.74 -13.17 -8.75
CA ILE A 477 6.28 -13.04 -8.85
C ILE A 477 5.63 -14.38 -8.48
N SER A 478 6.08 -15.46 -9.12
CA SER A 478 5.52 -16.79 -8.90
C SER A 478 5.60 -17.19 -7.43
N PHE A 479 6.74 -16.93 -6.79
CA PHE A 479 6.95 -17.21 -5.37
C PHE A 479 6.02 -16.39 -4.46
N LEU A 480 6.00 -15.06 -4.61
CA LEU A 480 5.22 -14.17 -3.76
C LEU A 480 3.71 -14.38 -3.94
N LEU A 481 3.23 -14.56 -5.18
CA LEU A 481 1.83 -14.89 -5.44
C LEU A 481 1.45 -16.24 -4.82
N SER A 482 2.33 -17.24 -4.89
CA SER A 482 2.05 -18.56 -4.32
C SER A 482 1.91 -18.50 -2.80
N ILE A 483 2.75 -17.71 -2.13
CA ILE A 483 2.61 -17.48 -0.68
C ILE A 483 1.28 -16.80 -0.36
N GLY A 484 0.95 -15.72 -1.08
CA GLY A 484 -0.29 -14.98 -0.84
C GLY A 484 -1.54 -15.85 -1.00
N LEU A 485 -1.62 -16.61 -2.10
CA LEU A 485 -2.72 -17.54 -2.36
C LEU A 485 -2.75 -18.71 -1.37
N ALA A 486 -1.59 -19.20 -0.92
CA ALA A 486 -1.54 -20.26 0.08
C ALA A 486 -2.16 -19.84 1.43
N VAL A 487 -1.97 -18.57 1.82
CA VAL A 487 -2.55 -18.02 3.06
C VAL A 487 -4.07 -17.95 2.99
N GLU A 488 -4.61 -17.56 1.85
CA GLU A 488 -6.05 -17.58 1.59
C GLU A 488 -6.60 -19.01 1.62
N LEU A 489 -6.00 -19.94 0.87
CA LEU A 489 -6.42 -21.35 0.84
C LEU A 489 -6.39 -21.98 2.24
N PHE A 490 -5.35 -21.67 3.02
CA PHE A 490 -5.24 -22.12 4.40
C PHE A 490 -6.28 -21.48 5.32
N SER A 491 -6.76 -20.29 4.98
CA SER A 491 -7.79 -19.59 5.72
C SER A 491 -9.18 -20.16 5.47
N ASP A 492 -9.47 -20.55 4.24
CA ASP A 492 -10.74 -21.16 3.83
C ASP A 492 -10.82 -22.67 4.11
N ALA A 493 -9.68 -23.36 4.23
CA ALA A 493 -9.65 -24.77 4.56
C ALA A 493 -10.20 -24.99 5.98
N GLU A 494 -11.39 -25.61 6.06
CA GLU A 494 -11.91 -26.19 7.30
C GLU A 494 -10.95 -27.30 7.77
N ASN A 495 -9.97 -26.96 8.60
CA ASN A 495 -9.11 -27.83 9.42
C ASN A 495 -8.34 -29.00 8.79
N ILE A 496 -8.35 -29.23 7.46
CA ILE A 496 -7.84 -30.49 6.88
C ILE A 496 -6.46 -30.39 6.19
N SER A 497 -6.01 -29.22 5.75
CA SER A 497 -4.74 -29.07 4.99
C SER A 497 -3.63 -28.38 5.78
N SER A 498 -2.43 -28.97 5.76
CA SER A 498 -1.22 -28.27 6.25
C SER A 498 -0.90 -27.07 5.36
N PHE A 499 -0.29 -26.02 5.93
CA PHE A 499 0.08 -24.82 5.16
C PHE A 499 1.01 -25.15 3.97
N ASN A 500 1.93 -26.10 4.13
CA ASN A 500 2.76 -26.60 3.03
C ASN A 500 1.92 -27.23 1.90
N GLY A 501 0.83 -27.93 2.22
CA GLY A 501 -0.12 -28.42 1.22
C GLY A 501 -0.81 -27.29 0.46
N CYS A 502 -1.19 -26.21 1.15
CA CYS A 502 -1.76 -25.01 0.54
C CYS A 502 -0.75 -24.30 -0.38
N ILE A 503 0.54 -24.26 -0.01
CA ILE A 503 1.62 -23.72 -0.86
C ILE A 503 1.71 -24.49 -2.18
N GLU A 504 1.73 -25.82 -2.14
CA GLU A 504 1.86 -26.61 -3.37
C GLU A 504 0.63 -26.47 -4.27
N GLN A 505 -0.57 -26.36 -3.70
CA GLN A 505 -1.77 -26.04 -4.46
C GLN A 505 -1.71 -24.63 -5.07
N ALA A 506 -1.30 -23.63 -4.29
CA ALA A 506 -1.14 -22.26 -4.76
C ALA A 506 -0.13 -22.15 -5.90
N LYS A 507 1.01 -22.85 -5.83
CA LYS A 507 2.00 -22.92 -6.91
C LYS A 507 1.39 -23.42 -8.22
N LEU A 508 0.55 -24.45 -8.17
CA LEU A 508 -0.14 -24.97 -9.36
C LEU A 508 -1.12 -23.95 -9.95
N ILE A 509 -1.84 -23.21 -9.11
CA ILE A 509 -2.76 -22.14 -9.54
C ILE A 509 -1.98 -21.01 -10.20
N VAL A 510 -0.91 -20.54 -9.55
CA VAL A 510 -0.05 -19.47 -10.05
C VAL A 510 0.61 -19.86 -11.36
N GLU A 511 1.20 -21.05 -11.46
CA GLU A 511 1.83 -21.53 -12.69
C GLU A 511 0.82 -21.55 -13.84
N ARG A 512 -0.40 -22.08 -13.61
CA ARG A 512 -1.46 -22.07 -14.65
C ARG A 512 -1.84 -20.67 -15.12
N LYS A 513 -1.92 -19.70 -14.20
CA LYS A 513 -2.28 -18.31 -14.51
C LYS A 513 -1.13 -17.55 -15.18
N LEU A 514 0.12 -17.75 -14.75
CA LEU A 514 1.26 -16.94 -15.17
C LEU A 514 2.05 -17.51 -16.36
N GLN A 515 2.12 -18.84 -16.54
CA GLN A 515 2.93 -19.44 -17.61
C GLN A 515 2.63 -18.81 -18.98
N PRO A 516 1.36 -18.69 -19.41
CA PRO A 516 1.02 -18.15 -20.74
C PRO A 516 1.53 -16.73 -20.99
N ILE A 517 1.78 -15.96 -19.92
CA ILE A 517 2.22 -14.57 -19.97
C ILE A 517 3.67 -14.37 -19.50
N LYS A 518 4.43 -15.44 -19.27
CA LYS A 518 5.81 -15.39 -18.75
C LYS A 518 6.72 -14.46 -19.54
N SER A 519 6.69 -14.53 -20.87
CA SER A 519 7.51 -13.68 -21.75
C SER A 519 7.16 -12.19 -21.60
N LYS A 520 5.86 -11.88 -21.49
CA LYS A 520 5.36 -10.52 -21.28
C LYS A 520 5.75 -9.98 -19.91
N ILE A 521 5.69 -10.82 -18.86
CA ILE A 521 6.17 -10.48 -17.53
C ILE A 521 7.65 -10.08 -17.58
N GLU A 522 8.51 -10.89 -18.18
CA GLU A 522 9.94 -10.60 -18.27
C GLU A 522 10.24 -9.34 -19.08
N GLN A 523 9.49 -9.10 -20.16
CA GLN A 523 9.58 -7.86 -20.92
C GLN A 523 9.24 -6.64 -20.06
N LEU A 524 8.15 -6.72 -19.29
CA LEU A 524 7.70 -5.63 -18.43
C LEU A 524 8.66 -5.39 -17.28
N VAL A 525 9.18 -6.43 -16.61
CA VAL A 525 10.17 -6.33 -15.52
C VAL A 525 11.43 -5.55 -15.94
N ASN A 526 11.86 -5.73 -17.18
CA ASN A 526 13.04 -5.08 -17.73
C ASN A 526 12.78 -3.71 -18.36
N SER A 527 11.52 -3.32 -18.55
CA SER A 527 11.14 -2.00 -19.07
C SER A 527 11.15 -0.94 -17.97
N ASP A 528 11.66 0.27 -18.27
CA ASP A 528 11.70 1.39 -17.33
C ASP A 528 10.30 1.86 -16.88
N THR A 529 9.29 1.73 -17.75
CA THR A 529 7.90 2.14 -17.48
C THR A 529 6.95 0.96 -17.26
N GLY A 530 7.48 -0.26 -17.19
CA GLY A 530 6.69 -1.49 -17.17
C GLY A 530 5.95 -1.78 -15.86
N GLU A 531 6.19 -1.04 -14.77
CA GLU A 531 5.64 -1.32 -13.44
C GLU A 531 4.11 -1.33 -13.40
N LYS A 532 3.45 -0.22 -13.79
CA LYS A 532 1.99 -0.11 -13.76
C LYS A 532 1.32 -1.15 -14.66
N ASN A 533 1.90 -1.39 -15.84
CA ASN A 533 1.40 -2.39 -16.78
C ASN A 533 1.55 -3.81 -16.24
N LEU A 534 2.62 -4.08 -15.49
CA LEU A 534 2.83 -5.36 -14.83
C LEU A 534 1.81 -5.56 -13.70
N ILE A 535 1.57 -4.54 -12.87
CA ILE A 535 0.57 -4.60 -11.80
C ILE A 535 -0.82 -4.89 -12.40
N VAL A 536 -1.25 -4.12 -13.40
CA VAL A 536 -2.54 -4.34 -14.09
C VAL A 536 -2.64 -5.75 -14.68
N LEU A 537 -1.55 -6.25 -15.29
CA LEU A 537 -1.51 -7.59 -15.85
C LEU A 537 -1.68 -8.66 -14.76
N LEU A 538 -0.99 -8.53 -13.63
CA LEU A 538 -1.09 -9.47 -12.51
C LEU A 538 -2.47 -9.41 -11.85
N ASP A 539 -3.03 -8.21 -11.70
CA ASP A 539 -4.36 -7.98 -11.12
C ASP A 539 -5.45 -8.67 -11.95
N GLN A 540 -5.41 -8.52 -13.28
CA GLN A 540 -6.29 -9.22 -14.21
C GLN A 540 -6.16 -10.74 -14.12
N MET A 541 -4.94 -11.26 -13.89
CA MET A 541 -4.73 -12.69 -13.76
C MET A 541 -5.21 -13.24 -12.43
N LEU A 542 -5.18 -12.46 -11.34
CA LEU A 542 -5.66 -12.91 -10.04
C LEU A 542 -7.19 -12.85 -9.95
N LEU A 543 -7.80 -11.78 -10.46
CA LEU A 543 -9.24 -11.51 -10.41
C LEU A 543 -10.06 -12.20 -11.52
N GLY A 544 -9.43 -12.52 -12.66
CA GLY A 544 -10.00 -13.31 -13.76
C GLY A 544 -9.78 -14.80 -13.59
#